data_AF-A0A9E4QJ64-F1
#
_entry.id   AF-A0A9E4QJ64-F1
#
_cell.length_a   1.000
_cell.length_b   1.000
_cell.length_c   1.000
_cell.angle_alpha   90.00
_cell.angle_beta   90.00
_cell.angle_gamma   90.00
#
_symmetry.space_group_name_H-M   'P 1'
#
loop_
_entity.id
_entity.type
_entity.pdbx_description
1 polymer ?
#
loop_
_entity_poly.entity_id
_entity_poly.type
_entity_poly.pdbx_seq_one_letter_code
_entity_poly.pdbx_strand_id
1 'polypeptide(L)'
;MDIFETIVAKASGISAGSRLAGVLSLRRDILELTENSHEACLRPNQPGGLTHSERAGLACRIAKRNNEVALTRHYERMFGVGSQALSDTGFDGGGDTRLKAIIRHTDLVTLNPKEATADDISALRSAGLDDADIVRLS
;
A
#
# COMPACT_ATOMS: atom_id res chain seq x y z
N MET A 1 12.60 -2.13 -19.01
CA MET A 1 12.47 -1.10 -17.96
C MET A 1 13.87 -0.81 -17.40
N ASP A 2 14.16 0.43 -17.01
CA ASP A 2 15.38 0.69 -16.23
C ASP A 2 15.13 0.25 -14.78
N ILE A 3 15.89 -0.73 -14.28
CA ILE A 3 15.71 -1.26 -12.93
C ILE A 3 15.97 -0.21 -11.84
N PHE A 4 16.77 0.81 -12.12
CA PHE A 4 17.05 1.88 -11.15
C PHE A 4 15.91 2.90 -11.05
N GLU A 5 14.96 2.86 -11.98
CA GLU A 5 13.74 3.65 -11.92
C GLU A 5 12.61 2.97 -11.13
N THR A 6 12.76 1.69 -10.79
CA THR A 6 11.79 0.94 -9.97
C THR A 6 11.67 1.54 -8.57
N ILE A 7 10.49 1.39 -7.95
CA ILE A 7 10.26 1.92 -6.61
C ILE A 7 11.18 1.29 -5.57
N VAL A 8 11.50 0.00 -5.71
CA VAL A 8 12.43 -0.68 -4.80
C VAL A 8 13.84 -0.09 -4.87
N ALA A 9 14.36 0.14 -6.08
CA ALA A 9 15.67 0.75 -6.25
C ALA A 9 15.69 2.18 -5.67
N LYS A 10 14.67 2.99 -5.99
CA LYS A 10 14.52 4.35 -5.46
C LYS A 10 14.40 4.39 -3.93
N ALA A 11 13.57 3.53 -3.34
CA ALA A 11 13.38 3.47 -1.89
C ALA A 11 14.65 3.00 -1.17
N SER A 12 15.43 2.10 -1.77
CA SER A 12 16.72 1.64 -1.23
C SER A 12 17.87 2.66 -1.36
N GLY A 13 17.66 3.76 -2.12
CA GLY A 13 18.70 4.73 -2.41
C GLY A 13 19.82 4.23 -3.34
N ILE A 14 19.59 3.12 -4.06
CA ILE A 14 20.56 2.54 -4.99
C ILE A 14 20.26 3.06 -6.40
N SER A 15 21.20 3.83 -6.96
CA SER A 15 21.17 4.30 -8.34
C SER A 15 22.17 3.54 -9.23
N ALA A 16 22.13 3.77 -10.54
CA ALA A 16 23.07 3.21 -11.50
C ALA A 16 24.55 3.55 -11.20
N GLY A 17 24.81 4.68 -10.53
CA GLY A 17 26.14 5.10 -10.10
C GLY A 17 26.58 4.54 -8.74
N SER A 18 25.71 3.79 -8.05
CA SER A 18 26.03 3.20 -6.75
C SER A 18 27.07 2.08 -6.87
N ARG A 19 27.91 1.92 -5.85
CA ARG A 19 28.80 0.75 -5.71
C ARG A 19 28.04 -0.58 -5.70
N LEU A 20 26.75 -0.56 -5.35
CA LEU A 20 25.89 -1.74 -5.32
C LEU A 20 25.14 -2.00 -6.64
N ALA A 21 25.30 -1.14 -7.66
CA ALA A 21 24.55 -1.23 -8.92
C ALA A 21 24.73 -2.59 -9.62
N GLY A 22 25.95 -3.13 -9.63
CA GLY A 22 26.24 -4.44 -10.21
C GLY A 22 25.53 -5.58 -9.48
N VAL A 23 25.51 -5.55 -8.14
CA VAL A 23 24.84 -6.57 -7.32
C VAL A 23 23.32 -6.50 -7.49
N LEU A 24 22.75 -5.30 -7.48
CA LEU A 24 21.32 -5.10 -7.66
C LEU A 24 20.86 -5.56 -9.06
N SER A 25 21.71 -5.36 -10.09
CA SER A 25 21.45 -5.80 -11.46
C SER A 25 21.30 -7.31 -11.60
N LEU A 26 21.94 -8.11 -10.74
CA LEU A 26 21.78 -9.56 -10.70
C LEU A 26 20.38 -10.00 -10.25
N ARG A 27 19.57 -9.08 -9.70
CA ARG A 27 18.20 -9.35 -9.23
C ARG A 27 17.14 -8.65 -10.08
N ARG A 28 17.48 -8.29 -11.33
CA ARG A 28 16.59 -7.60 -12.28
C ARG A 28 15.18 -8.19 -12.29
N ASP A 29 15.05 -9.48 -12.52
CA ASP A 29 13.74 -10.13 -12.66
C ASP A 29 12.85 -9.92 -11.43
N ILE A 30 13.44 -9.88 -10.23
CA ILE A 30 12.70 -9.65 -9.00
C ILE A 30 12.25 -8.19 -8.89
N LEU A 31 13.10 -7.24 -9.29
CA LEU A 31 12.74 -5.82 -9.31
C LEU A 31 11.62 -5.57 -10.33
N GLU A 32 11.70 -6.20 -11.51
CA GLU A 32 10.66 -6.09 -12.54
C GLU A 32 9.34 -6.68 -12.07
N LEU A 33 9.36 -7.88 -11.48
CA LEU A 33 8.16 -8.49 -10.91
C LEU A 33 7.58 -7.68 -9.75
N THR A 34 8.43 -7.12 -8.88
CA THR A 34 7.97 -6.29 -7.76
C THR A 34 7.34 -4.99 -8.25
N GLU A 35 7.90 -4.35 -9.27
CA GLU A 35 7.31 -3.16 -9.89
C GLU A 35 5.95 -3.47 -10.53
N ASN A 36 5.85 -4.60 -11.23
CA ASN A 36 4.59 -5.04 -11.82
C ASN A 36 3.53 -5.33 -10.74
N SER A 37 3.91 -5.99 -9.65
CA SER A 37 3.02 -6.21 -8.50
C SER A 37 2.60 -4.89 -7.85
N HIS A 38 3.53 -3.94 -7.72
CA HIS A 38 3.24 -2.62 -7.20
C HIS A 38 2.17 -1.89 -8.03
N GLU A 39 2.34 -1.80 -9.34
CA GLU A 39 1.34 -1.17 -10.22
C GLU A 39 0.02 -1.95 -10.23
N ALA A 40 0.05 -3.28 -10.24
CA ALA A 40 -1.16 -4.11 -10.18
C ALA A 40 -1.95 -3.92 -8.88
N CYS A 41 -1.28 -3.70 -7.75
CA CYS A 41 -1.93 -3.49 -6.45
C CYS A 41 -2.54 -2.08 -6.31
N LEU A 42 -1.91 -1.05 -6.87
CA LEU A 42 -2.36 0.35 -6.72
C LEU A 42 -3.27 0.82 -7.85
N ARG A 43 -3.02 0.36 -9.08
CA ARG A 43 -3.74 0.73 -10.28
C ARG A 43 -4.22 -0.49 -11.07
N PRO A 44 -4.93 -1.44 -10.43
CA PRO A 44 -5.55 -2.53 -11.16
C PRO A 44 -6.54 -2.01 -12.21
N ASN A 45 -6.60 -2.68 -13.36
CA ASN A 45 -7.59 -2.41 -14.41
C ASN A 45 -9.04 -2.56 -13.90
N GLN A 46 -9.25 -3.44 -12.91
CA GLN A 46 -10.52 -3.70 -12.26
C GLN A 46 -10.35 -3.40 -10.75
N PRO A 47 -10.64 -2.17 -10.30
CA PRO A 47 -10.36 -1.75 -8.92
C PRO A 47 -11.20 -2.46 -7.85
N GLY A 48 -12.36 -3.00 -8.23
CA GLY A 48 -13.35 -3.52 -7.27
C GLY A 48 -13.93 -2.38 -6.44
N GLY A 49 -14.30 -2.65 -5.19
CA GLY A 49 -14.79 -1.64 -4.26
C GLY A 49 -13.70 -0.84 -3.55
N LEU A 50 -12.42 -1.03 -3.90
CA LEU A 50 -11.29 -0.20 -3.43
C LEU A 50 -10.74 0.65 -4.58
N THR A 51 -11.05 1.93 -4.56
CA THR A 51 -10.61 2.89 -5.58
C THR A 51 -9.09 3.06 -5.59
N HIS A 52 -8.53 3.52 -6.71
CA HIS A 52 -7.09 3.84 -6.78
C HIS A 52 -6.69 4.91 -5.76
N SER A 53 -7.57 5.88 -5.49
CA SER A 53 -7.33 6.92 -4.48
C SER A 53 -7.32 6.35 -3.04
N GLU A 54 -8.20 5.42 -2.72
CA GLU A 54 -8.16 4.71 -1.42
C GLU A 54 -6.87 3.91 -1.28
N ARG A 55 -6.49 3.14 -2.30
CA ARG A 55 -5.24 2.36 -2.33
C ARG A 55 -4.01 3.24 -2.10
N ALA A 56 -3.92 4.39 -2.78
CA ALA A 56 -2.84 5.35 -2.60
C ALA A 56 -2.80 5.93 -1.18
N GLY A 57 -3.96 6.28 -0.62
CA GLY A 57 -4.07 6.78 0.76
C GLY A 57 -3.62 5.75 1.80
N LEU A 58 -4.09 4.51 1.66
CA LEU A 58 -3.73 3.39 2.54
C LEU A 58 -2.25 3.01 2.41
N ALA A 59 -1.71 2.91 1.20
CA ALA A 59 -0.29 2.65 1.00
C ALA A 59 0.60 3.74 1.63
N CYS A 60 0.20 5.01 1.52
CA CYS A 60 0.86 6.11 2.20
C CYS A 60 0.75 6.01 3.73
N ARG A 61 -0.42 5.63 4.27
CA ARG A 61 -0.61 5.38 5.69
C ARG A 61 0.35 4.29 6.20
N ILE A 62 0.45 3.18 5.49
CA ILE A 62 1.36 2.06 5.81
C ILE A 62 2.82 2.55 5.81
N ALA A 63 3.23 3.30 4.79
CA ALA A 63 4.57 3.86 4.71
C ALA A 63 4.87 4.81 5.89
N LYS A 64 3.93 5.69 6.25
CA LYS A 64 4.05 6.60 7.41
C LYS A 64 4.16 5.83 8.73
N ARG A 65 3.34 4.80 8.94
CA ARG A 65 3.38 3.93 10.13
C ARG A 65 4.74 3.23 10.29
N ASN A 66 5.40 2.90 9.18
CA ASN A 66 6.72 2.25 9.17
C ASN A 66 7.90 3.22 9.06
N ASN A 67 7.67 4.55 9.10
CA ASN A 67 8.70 5.58 8.94
C ASN A 67 9.44 5.54 7.58
N GLU A 68 8.79 5.04 6.53
CA GLU A 68 9.35 4.93 5.19
C GLU A 68 9.15 6.23 4.39
N VAL A 69 10.06 7.19 4.56
CA VAL A 69 9.95 8.54 3.98
C VAL A 69 9.94 8.52 2.45
N ALA A 70 10.78 7.68 1.83
CA ALA A 70 10.86 7.59 0.37
C ALA A 70 9.56 7.06 -0.24
N LEU A 71 8.97 6.03 0.38
CA LEU A 71 7.70 5.45 -0.03
C LEU A 71 6.52 6.40 0.25
N THR A 72 6.55 7.10 1.38
CA THR A 72 5.54 8.13 1.72
C THR A 72 5.43 9.17 0.60
N ARG A 73 6.57 9.77 0.22
CA ARG A 73 6.62 10.75 -0.88
C ARG A 73 6.18 10.17 -2.21
N HIS A 74 6.41 8.88 -2.42
CA HIS A 74 6.01 8.19 -3.64
C HIS A 74 4.50 8.02 -3.72
N TYR A 75 3.87 7.51 -2.67
CA TYR A 75 2.41 7.32 -2.65
C TYR A 75 1.64 8.65 -2.61
N GLU A 76 2.19 9.70 -2.02
CA GLU A 76 1.62 11.07 -2.07
C GLU A 76 1.45 11.59 -3.50
N ARG A 77 2.35 11.22 -4.43
CA ARG A 77 2.21 11.58 -5.86
C ARG A 77 1.07 10.86 -6.58
N MET A 78 0.47 9.85 -5.95
CA MET A 78 -0.64 9.07 -6.49
C MET A 78 -1.99 9.47 -5.90
N PHE A 79 -2.02 10.48 -5.03
CA PHE A 79 -3.24 10.89 -4.37
C PHE A 79 -4.31 11.36 -5.37
N GLY A 80 -5.54 10.97 -5.06
CA GLY A 80 -6.74 11.54 -5.64
C GLY A 80 -7.72 11.92 -4.53
N VAL A 81 -9.01 11.89 -4.84
CA VAL A 81 -10.06 12.30 -3.89
C VAL A 81 -10.05 11.37 -2.67
N GLY A 82 -9.98 11.96 -1.47
CA GLY A 82 -10.01 11.23 -0.19
C GLY A 82 -8.67 10.60 0.24
N SER A 83 -7.66 10.50 -0.63
CA SER A 83 -6.37 9.87 -0.30
C SER A 83 -5.67 10.53 0.88
N GLN A 84 -5.71 11.87 0.94
CA GLN A 84 -5.05 12.64 2.01
C GLN A 84 -5.58 12.24 3.40
N ALA A 85 -6.90 12.12 3.54
CA ALA A 85 -7.54 11.75 4.80
C ALA A 85 -7.16 10.32 5.22
N LEU A 86 -7.18 9.36 4.28
CA LEU A 86 -6.77 7.99 4.56
C LEU A 86 -5.29 7.86 4.94
N SER A 87 -4.44 8.71 4.37
CA SER A 87 -3.01 8.75 4.69
C SER A 87 -2.69 9.34 6.08
N ASP A 88 -3.63 10.07 6.69
CA ASP A 88 -3.44 10.65 8.02
C ASP A 88 -3.60 9.55 9.07
N THR A 89 -2.48 9.18 9.71
CA THR A 89 -2.44 8.14 10.75
C THR A 89 -3.28 8.44 11.99
N GLY A 90 -3.73 9.69 12.18
CA GLY A 90 -4.66 10.09 13.23
C GLY A 90 -6.14 9.96 12.84
N PHE A 91 -6.45 9.87 11.53
CA PHE A 91 -7.81 9.67 11.06
C PHE A 91 -8.25 8.22 11.26
N ASP A 92 -9.44 8.04 11.84
CA ASP A 92 -10.03 6.75 12.20
C ASP A 92 -11.16 6.31 11.26
N GLY A 93 -11.56 7.14 10.28
CA GLY A 93 -12.69 6.89 9.39
C GLY A 93 -13.91 7.78 9.67
N GLY A 94 -13.92 8.54 10.77
CA GLY A 94 -14.93 9.59 11.02
C GLY A 94 -16.34 9.04 11.24
N GLY A 95 -17.30 9.39 10.38
CA GLY A 95 -18.68 8.89 10.43
C GLY A 95 -18.93 7.64 9.59
N ASP A 96 -17.97 7.25 8.76
CA ASP A 96 -18.13 6.19 7.76
C ASP A 96 -17.69 4.83 8.34
N THR A 97 -18.65 3.91 8.47
CA THR A 97 -18.41 2.57 9.02
C THR A 97 -17.49 1.72 8.14
N ARG A 98 -17.55 1.88 6.82
CA ARG A 98 -16.68 1.18 5.87
C ARG A 98 -15.25 1.68 6.00
N LEU A 99 -15.04 3.00 6.03
CA LEU A 99 -13.69 3.56 6.18
C LEU A 99 -13.08 3.20 7.55
N LYS A 100 -13.87 3.21 8.61
CA LYS A 100 -13.43 2.74 9.93
C LYS A 100 -12.89 1.32 9.90
N ALA A 101 -13.64 0.41 9.29
CA ALA A 101 -13.26 -1.00 9.21
C ALA A 101 -11.98 -1.19 8.37
N ILE A 102 -11.89 -0.51 7.22
CA ILE A 102 -10.71 -0.54 6.34
C ILE A 102 -9.47 -0.01 7.06
N ILE A 103 -9.56 1.15 7.72
CA ILE A 103 -8.44 1.77 8.43
C ILE A 103 -7.98 0.90 9.60
N ARG A 104 -8.92 0.41 10.41
CA ARG A 104 -8.63 -0.50 11.53
C ARG A 104 -7.88 -1.73 11.04
N HIS A 105 -8.40 -2.41 10.00
CA HIS A 105 -7.77 -3.61 9.45
C HIS A 105 -6.39 -3.31 8.90
N THR A 106 -6.25 -2.24 8.11
CA THR A 106 -4.96 -1.80 7.54
C THR A 106 -3.92 -1.56 8.64
N ASP A 107 -4.27 -0.83 9.69
CA ASP A 107 -3.37 -0.57 10.80
C ASP A 107 -3.03 -1.86 11.58
N LEU A 108 -4.01 -2.75 11.79
CA LEU A 108 -3.81 -4.02 12.48
C LEU A 108 -2.80 -4.91 11.75
N VAL A 109 -3.01 -5.16 10.45
CA VAL A 109 -2.10 -6.02 9.67
C VAL A 109 -0.74 -5.37 9.42
N THR A 110 -0.67 -4.04 9.49
CA THR A 110 0.61 -3.31 9.37
C THR A 110 1.44 -3.39 10.64
N LEU A 111 0.82 -3.18 11.82
CA LEU A 111 1.54 -3.00 13.08
C LEU A 111 1.59 -4.27 13.92
N ASN A 112 0.50 -5.03 13.96
CA ASN A 112 0.32 -6.21 14.82
C ASN A 112 -0.31 -7.39 14.04
N PRO A 113 0.26 -7.83 12.90
CA PRO A 113 -0.36 -8.86 12.06
C PRO A 113 -0.59 -10.20 12.78
N LYS A 114 0.17 -10.51 13.83
CA LYS A 114 -0.02 -11.71 14.65
C LYS A 114 -1.29 -11.69 15.48
N GLU A 115 -1.86 -10.51 15.70
CA GLU A 115 -3.11 -10.30 16.43
C GLU A 115 -4.34 -10.33 15.51
N ALA A 116 -4.15 -10.40 14.19
CA ALA A 116 -5.25 -10.50 13.25
C ALA A 116 -6.00 -11.83 13.41
N THR A 117 -7.32 -11.75 13.52
CA THR A 117 -8.21 -12.88 13.76
C THR A 117 -9.31 -12.99 12.70
N ALA A 118 -10.07 -14.08 12.73
CA ALA A 118 -11.26 -14.24 11.88
C ALA A 118 -12.37 -13.20 12.19
N ASP A 119 -12.39 -12.65 13.41
CA ASP A 119 -13.35 -11.62 13.79
C ASP A 119 -13.05 -10.29 13.10
N ASP A 120 -11.78 -10.00 12.80
CA ASP A 120 -11.38 -8.82 12.03
C ASP A 120 -11.89 -8.89 10.59
N ILE A 121 -11.84 -10.08 9.98
CA ILE A 121 -12.42 -10.35 8.67
C ILE A 121 -13.95 -10.22 8.71
N SER A 122 -14.59 -10.74 9.77
CA SER A 122 -16.04 -10.61 9.96
C SER A 122 -16.47 -9.15 10.09
N ALA A 123 -15.67 -8.32 10.78
CA ALA A 123 -15.94 -6.89 10.91
C ALA A 123 -15.91 -6.15 9.56
N LEU A 124 -14.99 -6.51 8.65
CA LEU A 124 -14.98 -5.96 7.29
C LEU A 124 -16.25 -6.33 6.51
N ARG A 125 -16.71 -7.58 6.61
CA ARG A 125 -17.96 -8.03 5.98
C ARG A 125 -19.17 -7.29 6.53
N SER A 126 -19.25 -7.13 7.86
CA SER A 126 -20.33 -6.36 8.51
C SER A 126 -20.34 -4.88 8.11
N ALA A 127 -19.18 -4.34 7.72
CA ALA A 127 -19.06 -2.99 7.17
C ALA A 127 -19.40 -2.89 5.67
N GLY A 128 -19.81 -4.00 5.04
CA GLY A 128 -20.29 -4.05 3.66
C GLY A 128 -19.22 -4.34 2.60
N LEU A 129 -18.00 -4.75 3.00
CA LEU A 129 -17.00 -5.20 2.03
C LEU A 129 -17.33 -6.63 1.56
N ASP A 130 -17.21 -6.87 0.26
CA ASP A 130 -17.28 -8.21 -0.29
C ASP A 130 -15.97 -8.99 -0.07
N ASP A 131 -16.02 -10.32 -0.22
CA ASP A 131 -14.86 -11.19 0.00
C ASP A 131 -13.69 -10.85 -0.95
N ALA A 132 -13.97 -10.42 -2.18
CA ALA A 132 -12.93 -10.11 -3.15
C ALA A 132 -12.18 -8.82 -2.76
N ASP A 133 -12.88 -7.83 -2.22
CA ASP A 133 -12.28 -6.59 -1.72
C ASP A 133 -11.53 -6.78 -0.41
N ILE A 134 -12.01 -7.67 0.47
CA ILE A 134 -11.26 -8.09 1.66
C ILE A 134 -9.92 -8.74 1.28
N VAL A 135 -9.94 -9.62 0.27
CA VAL A 135 -8.71 -10.24 -0.27
C VAL A 135 -7.80 -9.20 -0.93
N ARG A 136 -8.35 -8.17 -1.59
CA ARG A 136 -7.55 -7.08 -2.17
C ARG A 136 -6.94 -6.14 -1.12
N LEU A 137 -7.53 -6.08 0.07
CA LEU A 137 -7.10 -5.22 1.17
C LEU A 137 -6.05 -5.88 2.06
N SER A 138 -6.10 -7.21 2.19
CA SER A 138 -5.27 -8.01 3.11
C SER A 138 -3.97 -8.47 2.46
#